data_AF-A0A662CZW4-F1
#
_entry.id   AF-A0A662CZW4-F1
#
_cell.length_a   1.000
_cell.length_b   1.000
_cell.length_c   1.000
_cell.angle_alpha   90.00
_cell.angle_beta   90.00
_cell.angle_gamma   90.00
#
_symmetry.space_group_name_H-M   'P 1'
#
loop_
_entity.id
_entity.type
_entity.pdbx_description
1 polymer ?
#
loop_
_entity_poly.entity_id
_entity_poly.type
_entity_poly.pdbx_seq_one_letter_code
_entity_poly.pdbx_strand_id
1 'polypeptide(L)'
;MNQVLEFLTLSRFVLILGGLFLFWAARNLISQKGKSILTPLFLVVLAVAGSIIVDRYPAGHYNLRQLKNYLFPPKTLVLNYETREWKSDFIRYRSYTFFDPKPKLTLTPTEGGKYFVLENIDQLNAILRSLNLPEVTHGTQELAVTSKSTLDVTKFQWKDYPLGTLTVIRDLCRDKKALTSYHCVSRIIISY
;
A
#
# COMPACT_ATOMS: atom_id res chain seq x y z
N MET A 1 -3.85 -7.63 -14.70
CA MET A 1 -2.45 -7.13 -14.80
C MET A 1 -1.67 -7.24 -13.47
N ASN A 2 -2.30 -7.06 -12.31
CA ASN A 2 -1.64 -7.17 -10.99
C ASN A 2 -1.15 -8.59 -10.62
N GLN A 3 -1.84 -9.65 -11.04
CA GLN A 3 -1.45 -11.04 -10.72
C GLN A 3 -0.15 -11.48 -11.41
N VAL A 4 0.12 -11.03 -12.64
CA VAL A 4 1.36 -11.38 -13.35
C VAL A 4 2.58 -10.78 -12.65
N LEU A 5 2.42 -9.57 -12.11
CA LEU A 5 3.41 -8.90 -11.28
C LEU A 5 3.57 -9.51 -9.89
N GLU A 6 2.75 -10.49 -9.49
CA GLU A 6 2.88 -11.22 -8.21
C GLU A 6 3.73 -12.50 -8.31
N PHE A 7 3.82 -13.08 -9.50
CA PHE A 7 4.57 -14.32 -9.76
C PHE A 7 5.94 -14.11 -10.41
N LEU A 8 6.24 -12.88 -10.84
CA LEU A 8 7.51 -12.53 -11.46
C LEU A 8 8.52 -12.08 -10.40
N THR A 9 9.29 -13.06 -9.89
CA THR A 9 10.48 -12.78 -9.08
C THR A 9 11.57 -12.15 -9.95
N LEU A 10 12.47 -11.40 -9.31
CA LEU A 10 13.59 -10.74 -9.99
C LEU A 10 14.46 -11.74 -10.78
N SER A 11 14.73 -12.93 -10.24
CA SER A 11 15.48 -13.97 -10.95
C SER A 11 14.77 -14.49 -12.20
N ARG A 12 13.46 -14.72 -12.13
CA ARG A 12 12.64 -15.12 -13.30
C ARG A 12 12.63 -14.04 -14.38
N PHE A 13 12.59 -12.76 -13.99
CA PHE A 13 12.67 -11.65 -14.94
C PHE A 13 14.01 -11.66 -15.71
N VAL A 14 15.13 -11.86 -15.01
CA VAL A 14 16.46 -11.95 -15.62
C VAL A 14 16.55 -13.14 -16.58
N LEU A 15 15.96 -14.30 -16.23
CA LEU A 15 15.91 -15.47 -17.12
C LEU A 15 15.05 -15.24 -18.36
N ILE A 16 13.89 -14.56 -18.24
CA ILE A 16 13.06 -14.19 -19.39
C ILE A 16 13.84 -13.28 -20.35
N LEU A 17 14.61 -12.33 -19.81
CA LEU A 17 15.49 -11.48 -20.60
C LEU A 17 16.59 -12.30 -21.30
N GLY A 18 17.16 -13.30 -20.61
CA GLY A 18 18.07 -14.28 -21.20
C GLY A 18 17.43 -15.07 -22.34
N GLY A 19 16.16 -15.47 -22.22
CA GLY A 19 15.39 -16.11 -23.28
C GLY A 19 15.22 -15.24 -24.51
N LEU A 20 15.00 -13.93 -24.34
CA LEU A 20 14.96 -12.97 -25.45
C LEU A 20 16.32 -12.84 -26.16
N PHE A 21 17.42 -12.90 -25.42
CA PHE A 21 18.76 -12.92 -26.01
C PHE A 21 19.06 -14.22 -26.77
N LEU A 22 18.57 -15.37 -26.28
CA LEU A 22 18.61 -16.65 -27.00
C LEU A 22 17.84 -16.58 -28.32
N PHE A 23 16.63 -16.01 -28.30
CA PHE A 23 15.83 -15.81 -29.50
C PHE A 23 16.54 -14.89 -30.51
N TRP A 24 17.17 -13.82 -30.02
CA TRP A 24 17.98 -12.93 -30.85
C TRP A 24 19.20 -13.65 -31.46
N ALA A 25 19.86 -14.52 -30.69
CA ALA A 25 20.95 -15.37 -31.17
C ALA A 25 20.49 -16.29 -32.30
N ALA A 26 19.37 -17.00 -32.09
CA ALA A 26 18.79 -17.92 -33.07
C ALA A 26 18.38 -17.19 -34.35
N ARG A 27 17.76 -16.01 -34.23
CA ARG A 27 17.43 -15.16 -35.38
C ARG A 27 18.66 -14.74 -36.17
N ASN A 28 19.73 -14.33 -35.49
CA ASN A 28 20.98 -13.96 -36.17
C ASN A 28 21.64 -15.15 -36.87
N LEU A 29 21.55 -16.35 -36.28
CA LEU A 29 22.06 -17.60 -36.85
C LEU A 29 21.31 -18.00 -38.12
N ILE A 30 19.98 -17.88 -38.13
CA ILE A 30 19.13 -18.16 -39.31
C ILE A 30 19.30 -17.08 -40.39
N SER A 31 19.54 -15.83 -40.00
CA SER A 31 19.56 -14.70 -40.93
C SER A 31 20.77 -14.66 -41.87
N GLN A 32 21.83 -15.48 -41.70
CA GLN A 32 23.07 -15.53 -42.51
C GLN A 32 23.72 -14.16 -42.86
N LYS A 33 23.42 -13.08 -42.15
CA LYS A 33 23.84 -11.70 -42.50
C LYS A 33 25.20 -11.29 -41.92
N GLY A 34 26.07 -12.23 -41.55
CA GLY A 34 27.40 -11.91 -40.97
C GLY A 34 27.36 -11.13 -39.66
N LYS A 35 26.20 -11.06 -38.99
CA LYS A 35 26.06 -10.39 -37.70
C LYS A 35 26.65 -11.27 -36.60
N SER A 36 27.44 -10.66 -35.71
CA SER A 36 28.10 -11.38 -34.62
C SER A 36 27.09 -12.13 -33.74
N ILE A 37 27.23 -13.45 -33.70
CA ILE A 37 26.44 -14.37 -32.84
C ILE A 37 27.00 -14.37 -31.41
N LEU A 38 28.27 -13.99 -31.24
CA LEU A 38 28.96 -13.95 -29.96
C LEU A 38 28.34 -12.93 -29.01
N THR A 39 27.90 -11.77 -29.51
CA THR A 39 27.28 -10.72 -28.68
C THR A 39 25.98 -11.18 -27.99
N PRO A 40 24.98 -11.75 -28.69
CA PRO A 40 23.81 -12.31 -28.02
C PRO A 40 24.16 -13.42 -27.03
N LEU A 41 25.09 -14.31 -27.41
CA LEU A 41 25.45 -15.47 -26.60
C LEU A 41 26.13 -15.05 -25.29
N PHE A 42 27.00 -14.03 -25.36
CA PHE A 42 27.61 -13.42 -24.19
C PHE A 42 26.57 -12.79 -23.26
N LEU A 43 25.54 -12.12 -23.80
CA LEU A 43 24.44 -11.56 -23.00
C LEU A 43 23.59 -12.65 -22.33
N VAL A 44 23.43 -13.81 -22.95
CA VAL A 44 22.77 -14.97 -22.32
C VAL A 44 23.58 -15.45 -21.12
N VAL A 45 24.90 -15.62 -21.27
CA VAL A 45 25.79 -16.02 -20.17
C VAL A 45 25.74 -15.01 -19.02
N LEU A 46 25.78 -13.71 -19.34
CA LEU A 46 25.61 -12.64 -18.36
C LEU A 46 24.27 -12.69 -17.63
N ALA A 47 23.17 -12.96 -18.35
CA ALA A 47 21.84 -13.08 -17.74
C ALA A 47 21.76 -14.29 -16.81
N VAL A 48 22.29 -15.46 -17.21
CA VAL A 48 22.31 -16.67 -16.37
C VAL A 48 23.16 -16.44 -15.11
N ALA A 49 24.37 -15.90 -15.26
CA ALA A 49 25.23 -15.55 -14.14
C ALA A 49 24.57 -14.52 -13.21
N GLY A 50 23.94 -13.50 -13.78
CA GLY A 50 23.16 -12.49 -13.07
C GLY A 50 22.02 -13.10 -12.25
N SER A 51 21.27 -14.06 -12.82
CA SER A 51 20.20 -14.77 -12.11
C SER A 51 20.72 -15.55 -10.90
N ILE A 52 21.84 -16.26 -11.05
CA ILE A 52 22.46 -17.03 -9.96
C ILE A 52 22.93 -16.09 -8.84
N ILE A 53 23.54 -14.96 -9.19
CA ILE A 53 23.98 -13.96 -8.21
C ILE A 53 22.77 -13.35 -7.50
N VAL A 54 21.73 -12.99 -8.23
CA VAL A 54 20.50 -12.40 -7.69
C VAL A 54 19.80 -13.37 -6.73
N ASP A 55 19.71 -14.66 -7.05
CA ASP A 55 19.13 -15.69 -6.18
C ASP A 55 19.90 -15.88 -4.86
N ARG A 56 21.19 -15.52 -4.80
CA ARG A 56 21.96 -15.57 -3.54
C ARG A 56 21.60 -14.44 -2.58
N TYR A 57 21.02 -13.35 -3.06
CA TYR A 57 20.60 -12.24 -2.22
C TYR A 57 19.13 -12.38 -1.81
N PRO A 58 18.74 -11.90 -0.61
CA PRO A 58 17.33 -11.92 -0.18
C PRO A 58 16.39 -11.24 -1.19
N ALA A 59 16.92 -10.26 -1.93
CA ALA A 59 16.21 -9.51 -2.95
C ALA A 59 15.89 -10.30 -4.22
N GLY A 60 16.52 -11.46 -4.47
CA GLY A 60 16.22 -12.31 -5.62
C GLY A 60 14.83 -12.94 -5.55
N HIS A 61 14.33 -13.18 -4.34
CA HIS A 61 12.98 -13.66 -4.08
C HIS A 61 11.94 -12.54 -4.02
N TYR A 62 12.37 -11.27 -4.05
CA TYR A 62 11.41 -10.17 -4.10
C TYR A 62 10.69 -10.19 -5.44
N ASN A 63 9.38 -10.16 -5.31
CA ASN A 63 8.50 -9.95 -6.42
C ASN A 63 8.56 -8.48 -6.88
N LEU A 64 8.24 -8.16 -8.14
CA LEU A 64 8.46 -6.83 -8.74
C LEU A 64 7.89 -5.67 -7.90
N ARG A 65 6.74 -5.88 -7.24
CA ARG A 65 6.14 -4.89 -6.33
C ARG A 65 7.00 -4.67 -5.08
N GLN A 66 7.54 -5.74 -4.49
CA GLN A 66 8.42 -5.66 -3.32
C GLN A 66 9.76 -5.03 -3.70
N LEU A 67 10.31 -5.36 -4.87
CA LEU A 67 11.53 -4.74 -5.37
C LEU A 67 11.33 -3.23 -5.62
N LYS A 68 10.19 -2.83 -6.21
CA LYS A 68 9.84 -1.41 -6.35
C LYS A 68 9.81 -0.71 -4.99
N ASN A 69 9.18 -1.34 -3.99
CA ASN A 69 9.10 -0.76 -2.64
C ASN A 69 10.46 -0.75 -1.92
N TYR A 70 11.38 -1.66 -2.25
CA TYR A 70 12.74 -1.69 -1.72
C TYR A 70 13.62 -0.60 -2.35
N LEU A 71 13.58 -0.44 -3.68
CA LEU A 71 14.38 0.54 -4.42
C LEU A 71 13.85 1.97 -4.30
N PHE A 72 12.53 2.11 -4.26
CA PHE A 72 11.83 3.38 -4.13
C PHE A 72 10.86 3.27 -2.95
N PRO A 73 11.37 3.35 -1.70
CA PRO A 73 10.51 3.29 -0.54
C PRO A 73 9.43 4.38 -0.66
N PRO A 74 8.14 4.02 -0.53
CA PRO A 74 7.10 5.02 -0.53
C PRO A 74 7.40 6.01 0.58
N LYS A 75 7.33 7.32 0.28
CA LYS A 75 7.59 8.38 1.26
C LYS A 75 6.83 8.05 2.54
N THR A 76 7.57 7.77 3.61
CA THR A 76 6.99 7.42 4.90
C THR A 76 6.16 8.59 5.37
N LEU A 77 4.86 8.35 5.59
CA LEU A 77 4.00 9.36 6.18
C LEU A 77 4.55 9.65 7.58
N VAL A 78 5.08 10.85 7.79
CA VAL A 78 5.50 11.30 9.11
C VAL A 78 4.24 11.72 9.85
N LEU A 79 3.82 10.90 10.80
CA LEU A 79 2.63 11.15 11.62
C LEU A 79 3.04 11.66 12.99
N ASN A 80 2.48 12.79 13.40
CA ASN A 80 2.55 13.26 14.78
C ASN A 80 1.35 12.71 15.53
N TYR A 81 1.57 11.78 16.46
CA TYR A 81 0.49 11.17 17.23
C TYR A 81 0.90 10.82 18.66
N GLU A 82 -0.09 10.75 19.53
CA GLU A 82 0.00 10.20 20.88
C GLU A 82 -0.76 8.87 20.93
N THR A 83 -0.14 7.85 21.52
CA THR A 83 -0.79 6.56 21.78
C THR A 83 -1.30 6.54 23.21
N ARG A 84 -2.57 6.16 23.40
CA ARG A 84 -3.12 5.83 24.72
C ARG A 84 -3.70 4.43 24.69
N GLU A 85 -3.27 3.62 25.65
CA GLU A 85 -3.85 2.33 25.93
C GLU A 85 -4.72 2.44 27.17
N TRP A 86 -5.93 1.90 27.07
CA TRP A 86 -6.83 1.74 28.19
C TRP A 86 -7.15 0.27 28.36
N LYS A 87 -7.03 -0.21 29.60
CA LYS A 87 -7.35 -1.57 29.98
C LYS A 87 -8.23 -1.51 31.21
N SER A 88 -9.51 -1.81 31.02
CA SER A 88 -10.41 -2.17 32.12
C SER A 88 -10.65 -3.68 32.11
N ASP A 89 -11.35 -4.17 33.13
CA ASP A 89 -11.72 -5.59 33.24
C ASP A 89 -12.61 -6.06 32.07
N PHE A 90 -13.32 -5.13 31.43
CA PHE A 90 -14.30 -5.44 30.38
C PHE A 90 -13.91 -4.97 28.99
N ILE A 91 -13.06 -3.94 28.88
CA ILE A 91 -12.73 -3.33 27.59
C ILE A 91 -11.23 -3.03 27.54
N ARG A 92 -10.60 -3.50 26.47
CA ARG A 92 -9.25 -3.09 26.08
C ARG A 92 -9.35 -2.30 24.81
N TYR A 93 -8.84 -1.08 24.80
CA TYR A 93 -8.69 -0.35 23.55
C TYR A 93 -7.34 0.38 23.50
N ARG A 94 -6.80 0.46 22.29
CA ARG A 94 -5.65 1.29 21.95
C ARG A 94 -6.13 2.42 21.06
N SER A 95 -5.75 3.65 21.38
CA SER A 95 -6.09 4.83 20.59
C SER A 95 -4.85 5.58 20.15
N TYR A 96 -4.88 6.09 18.93
CA TYR A 96 -3.86 6.92 18.30
C TYR A 96 -4.50 8.26 18.00
N THR A 97 -4.11 9.32 18.71
CA THR A 97 -4.64 10.67 18.51
C THR A 97 -3.63 11.49 17.72
N PHE A 98 -4.04 12.04 16.58
CA PHE A 98 -3.16 12.80 15.69
C PHE A 98 -3.15 14.29 16.03
N PHE A 99 -1.96 14.87 15.97
CA PHE A 99 -1.74 16.31 16.09
C PHE A 99 -1.57 16.94 14.70
N ASP A 100 -1.65 18.28 14.66
CA ASP A 100 -1.46 18.99 13.40
C ASP A 100 0.00 18.87 12.90
N PRO A 101 0.21 18.67 11.58
CA PRO A 101 -0.82 18.48 10.55
C PRO A 101 -1.41 17.06 10.59
N LYS A 102 -2.72 16.96 10.81
CA LYS A 102 -3.41 15.67 10.81
C LYS A 102 -3.44 15.07 9.40
N PRO A 103 -3.35 13.73 9.27
CA PRO A 103 -3.30 13.08 7.98
C PRO A 103 -4.62 13.26 7.21
N LYS A 104 -4.48 13.53 5.91
CA LYS A 104 -5.61 13.78 4.99
C LYS A 104 -6.39 12.51 4.71
N LEU A 105 -7.70 12.68 4.51
CA LEU A 105 -8.64 11.62 4.19
C LEU A 105 -9.55 12.11 3.07
N THR A 106 -9.58 11.39 1.95
CA THR A 106 -10.52 11.66 0.86
C THR A 106 -11.83 10.92 1.16
N LEU A 107 -12.92 11.67 1.19
CA LEU A 107 -14.26 11.14 1.46
C LEU A 107 -15.21 11.53 0.33
N THR A 108 -16.14 10.64 0.01
CA THR A 108 -17.22 10.89 -0.94
C THR A 108 -18.52 11.15 -0.16
N PRO A 109 -19.31 12.17 -0.51
CA PRO A 109 -20.61 12.38 0.13
C PRO A 109 -21.59 11.27 -0.29
N THR A 110 -22.45 10.83 0.64
CA THR A 110 -23.57 9.92 0.32
C THR A 110 -24.64 10.64 -0.50
N GLU A 111 -25.56 9.88 -1.11
CA GLU A 111 -26.78 10.44 -1.70
C GLU A 111 -27.53 11.31 -0.67
N GLY A 112 -27.77 12.58 -1.01
CA GLY A 112 -28.34 13.58 -0.10
C GLY A 112 -27.33 14.41 0.72
N GLY A 113 -26.02 14.16 0.60
CA GLY A 113 -24.94 15.03 1.08
C GLY A 113 -24.77 15.16 2.60
N LYS A 114 -25.59 14.46 3.39
CA LYS A 114 -25.58 14.56 4.86
C LYS A 114 -24.44 13.78 5.53
N TYR A 115 -24.04 12.65 4.94
CA TYR A 115 -23.03 11.75 5.47
C TYR A 115 -21.93 11.51 4.44
N PHE A 116 -20.85 10.89 4.90
CA PHE A 116 -19.71 10.57 4.07
C PHE A 116 -19.46 9.06 3.97
N VAL A 117 -18.82 8.66 2.89
CA VAL A 117 -18.33 7.33 2.63
C VAL A 117 -16.82 7.40 2.42
N LEU A 118 -16.12 6.47 3.03
CA LEU A 118 -14.72 6.22 2.76
C LEU A 118 -14.65 5.10 1.72
N GLU A 119 -14.75 5.45 0.44
CA GLU A 119 -14.62 4.50 -0.67
C GLU A 119 -13.16 4.14 -0.94
N ASN A 120 -12.30 5.16 -0.98
CA ASN A 120 -10.87 4.99 -1.22
C ASN A 120 -10.13 4.74 0.09
N ILE A 121 -9.75 3.48 0.31
CA ILE A 121 -9.02 3.04 1.50
C ILE A 121 -7.50 3.26 1.42
N ASP A 122 -6.93 3.64 0.28
CA ASP A 122 -5.47 3.69 0.09
C ASP A 122 -4.79 4.67 1.06
N GLN A 123 -5.43 5.82 1.29
CA GLN A 123 -4.93 6.83 2.23
C GLN A 123 -5.01 6.32 3.68
N LEU A 124 -6.11 5.66 4.04
CA LEU A 124 -6.26 5.06 5.36
C LEU A 124 -5.23 3.94 5.57
N ASN A 125 -5.04 3.06 4.58
CA ASN A 125 -4.05 1.98 4.63
C ASN A 125 -2.61 2.51 4.65
N ALA A 126 -2.33 3.66 4.04
CA ALA A 126 -1.04 4.33 4.21
C ALA A 126 -0.81 4.79 5.66
N ILE A 127 -1.83 5.36 6.31
CA ILE A 127 -1.80 5.75 7.73
C ILE A 127 -1.60 4.50 8.60
N LEU A 128 -2.40 3.45 8.41
CA LEU A 128 -2.30 2.20 9.17
C LEU A 128 -0.92 1.54 9.03
N ARG A 129 -0.37 1.47 7.81
CA ARG A 129 0.99 0.98 7.59
C ARG A 129 2.04 1.78 8.36
N SER A 130 1.95 3.10 8.39
CA SER A 130 2.89 3.94 9.14
C SER A 130 2.78 3.76 10.66
N LEU A 131 1.65 3.25 11.15
CA LEU A 131 1.45 2.85 12.55
C LEU A 131 1.82 1.37 12.80
N ASN A 132 2.32 0.64 11.80
CA ASN A 132 2.52 -0.81 11.82
C ASN A 132 1.25 -1.62 12.16
N LEU A 133 0.10 -1.17 11.64
CA LEU A 133 -1.19 -1.81 11.82
C LEU A 133 -1.63 -2.54 10.53
N PRO A 134 -2.43 -3.62 10.63
CA PRO A 134 -3.02 -4.26 9.46
C PRO A 134 -3.82 -3.31 8.58
N GLU A 135 -3.88 -3.58 7.28
CA GLU A 135 -4.69 -2.81 6.34
C GLU A 135 -6.16 -3.22 6.42
N VAL A 136 -7.07 -2.29 6.11
CA VAL A 136 -8.48 -2.61 5.85
C VAL A 136 -8.63 -3.11 4.41
N THR A 137 -9.64 -3.95 4.17
CA THR A 137 -9.89 -4.59 2.86
C THR A 137 -10.96 -3.87 2.04
N HIS A 138 -11.86 -3.13 2.70
CA HIS A 138 -12.98 -2.48 2.05
C HIS A 138 -13.26 -1.09 2.65
N GLY A 139 -13.90 -0.23 1.85
CA GLY A 139 -14.43 1.05 2.30
C GLY A 139 -15.62 0.88 3.24
N THR A 140 -15.96 1.92 4.00
CA THR A 140 -17.13 1.92 4.89
C THR A 140 -17.81 3.28 4.92
N GLN A 141 -19.10 3.28 5.22
CA GLN A 141 -19.88 4.50 5.42
C GLN A 141 -19.70 5.02 6.85
N GLU A 142 -20.04 6.29 7.06
CA GLU A 142 -20.14 6.82 8.43
C GLU A 142 -21.13 5.99 9.26
N LEU A 143 -20.74 5.70 10.49
CA LEU A 143 -21.50 4.87 11.42
C LEU A 143 -22.91 5.44 11.68
N ALA A 144 -23.07 6.76 11.63
CA ALA A 144 -24.37 7.43 11.72
C ALA A 144 -25.40 6.93 10.69
N VAL A 145 -24.97 6.46 9.52
CA VAL A 145 -25.86 5.89 8.50
C VAL A 145 -26.51 4.62 9.02
N THR A 146 -25.74 3.78 9.70
CA THR A 146 -26.22 2.49 10.24
C THR A 146 -26.85 2.64 11.63
N SER A 147 -26.24 3.41 12.53
CA SER A 147 -26.69 3.58 13.92
C SER A 147 -27.86 4.55 14.06
N LYS A 148 -28.14 5.37 13.04
CA LYS A 148 -29.12 6.47 13.05
C LYS A 148 -28.87 7.51 14.17
N SER A 149 -27.69 7.50 14.79
CA SER A 149 -27.30 8.41 15.86
C SER A 149 -26.49 9.58 15.32
N THR A 150 -26.82 10.80 15.75
CA THR A 150 -26.05 12.00 15.41
C THR A 150 -24.69 12.05 16.11
N LEU A 151 -24.51 11.30 17.20
CA LEU A 151 -23.24 11.20 17.93
C LEU A 151 -22.18 10.36 17.22
N ASP A 152 -22.59 9.59 16.21
CA ASP A 152 -21.72 8.75 15.39
C ASP A 152 -21.40 9.38 14.04
N VAL A 153 -21.85 10.61 13.83
CA VAL A 153 -21.39 11.45 12.72
C VAL A 153 -19.88 11.62 12.92
N THR A 154 -19.10 11.50 11.85
CA THR A 154 -17.62 11.48 11.82
C THR A 154 -16.92 10.15 12.17
N LYS A 155 -17.64 9.09 12.54
CA LYS A 155 -17.01 7.79 12.87
C LYS A 155 -17.16 6.82 11.71
N PHE A 156 -16.10 6.10 11.39
CA PHE A 156 -16.09 4.94 10.48
C PHE A 156 -15.70 3.71 11.28
N GLN A 157 -16.37 2.58 11.05
CA GLN A 157 -16.14 1.36 11.83
C GLN A 157 -15.98 0.13 10.94
N TRP A 158 -14.94 -0.67 11.23
CA TRP A 158 -14.70 -2.00 10.67
C TRP A 158 -14.75 -3.01 11.81
N LYS A 159 -15.77 -3.87 11.81
CA LYS A 159 -15.96 -4.91 12.82
C LYS A 159 -15.15 -6.17 12.52
N ASP A 160 -14.72 -6.33 11.28
CA ASP A 160 -13.96 -7.43 10.72
C ASP A 160 -12.44 -7.17 10.69
N TYR A 161 -11.98 -6.16 11.44
CA TYR A 161 -10.57 -5.80 11.45
C TYR A 161 -9.72 -6.84 12.20
N PRO A 162 -8.51 -7.22 11.74
CA PRO A 162 -7.77 -8.36 12.30
C PRO A 162 -7.41 -8.27 13.79
N LEU A 163 -7.35 -7.05 14.34
CA LEU A 163 -7.02 -6.80 15.74
C LEU A 163 -8.26 -6.56 16.61
N GLY A 164 -9.47 -6.71 16.07
CA GLY A 164 -10.74 -6.43 16.76
C GLY A 164 -11.60 -5.45 15.97
N THR A 165 -12.22 -4.48 16.64
CA THR A 165 -13.00 -3.44 15.97
C THR A 165 -12.16 -2.18 15.77
N LEU A 166 -11.93 -1.79 14.51
CA LEU A 166 -11.28 -0.53 14.15
C LEU A 166 -12.34 0.58 14.05
N THR A 167 -12.14 1.67 14.76
CA THR A 167 -12.93 2.89 14.67
C THR A 167 -12.03 4.06 14.28
N VAL A 168 -12.33 4.69 13.15
CA VAL A 168 -11.63 5.88 12.65
C VAL A 168 -12.52 7.09 12.84
N ILE A 169 -12.01 8.12 13.51
CA ILE A 169 -12.72 9.37 13.74
C ILE A 169 -12.12 10.43 12.82
N ARG A 170 -12.97 11.04 11.99
CA ARG A 170 -12.56 12.17 11.16
C ARG A 170 -12.77 13.51 11.88
N ASP A 171 -12.10 14.51 11.36
CA ASP A 171 -12.27 15.91 11.71
C ASP A 171 -12.17 16.76 10.44
N LEU A 172 -12.50 18.05 10.54
CA LEU A 172 -12.36 19.01 9.46
C LEU A 172 -11.12 19.87 9.71
N CYS A 173 -10.06 19.58 8.99
CA CYS A 173 -8.82 20.33 9.06
C CYS A 173 -8.83 21.50 8.10
N ARG A 174 -8.01 22.52 8.41
CA ARG A 174 -7.84 23.70 7.56
C ARG A 174 -6.40 23.84 7.14
N ASP A 175 -6.17 23.95 5.84
CA ASP A 175 -4.88 24.33 5.30
C ASP A 175 -4.72 25.85 5.47
N LYS A 176 -3.87 26.27 6.40
CA LYS A 176 -3.62 27.70 6.66
C LYS A 176 -3.00 28.43 5.47
N LYS A 177 -2.31 27.71 4.58
CA LYS A 177 -1.65 28.30 3.40
C LYS A 177 -2.60 28.38 2.21
N ALA A 178 -3.37 27.32 1.96
CA ALA A 178 -4.29 27.27 0.84
C ALA A 178 -5.69 27.84 1.16
N LEU A 179 -5.98 28.18 2.42
CA LEU A 179 -7.28 28.62 2.92
C LEU A 179 -8.43 27.64 2.65
N THR A 180 -8.11 26.39 2.32
CA THR A 180 -9.08 25.32 2.05
C THR A 180 -9.27 24.42 3.25
N SER A 181 -10.49 23.89 3.41
CA SER A 181 -10.79 22.87 4.40
C SER A 181 -10.71 21.49 3.75
N TYR A 182 -10.25 20.50 4.49
CA TYR A 182 -10.15 19.12 4.05
C TYR A 182 -10.49 18.16 5.19
N HIS A 183 -11.00 16.97 4.86
CA HIS A 183 -11.24 15.94 5.85
C HIS A 183 -9.93 15.29 6.28
N CYS A 184 -9.78 15.07 7.58
CA CYS A 184 -8.56 14.50 8.16
C CYS A 184 -8.90 13.48 9.25
N VAL A 185 -7.97 12.60 9.57
CA VAL A 185 -8.13 11.65 10.68
C VAL A 185 -7.68 12.32 11.97
N SER A 186 -8.57 12.43 12.95
CA SER A 186 -8.23 12.94 14.28
C SER A 186 -7.79 11.84 15.23
N ARG A 187 -8.45 10.69 15.17
CA ARG A 187 -8.16 9.57 16.05
C ARG A 187 -8.46 8.23 15.38
N ILE A 188 -7.63 7.24 15.66
CA ILE A 188 -7.89 5.82 15.40
C ILE A 188 -8.03 5.11 16.74
N ILE A 189 -9.02 4.23 16.87
CA ILE A 189 -9.26 3.41 18.06
C ILE A 189 -9.37 1.96 17.59
N ILE A 190 -8.66 1.06 18.26
CA ILE A 190 -8.80 -0.38 18.10
C ILE A 190 -9.32 -0.92 19.43
N SER A 191 -10.50 -1.53 19.40
CA SER A 191 -11.08 -2.24 20.54
C SER A 191 -10.89 -3.74 20.36
N TYR A 192 -10.31 -4.40 21.36
CA TYR A 192 -10.00 -5.84 21.35
C TYR A 192 -11.14 -6.66 21.97
#